data_AF-Q54MW4-F1
#
_entry.id   AF-Q54MW4-F1
#
_cell.length_a   1.000
_cell.length_b   1.000
_cell.length_c   1.000
_cell.angle_alpha   90.00
_cell.angle_beta   90.00
_cell.angle_gamma   90.00
#
_symmetry.space_group_name_H-M   'P 1'
#
loop_
_entity.id
_entity.type
_entity.pdbx_description
1 polymer ?
#
loop_
_entity_poly.entity_id
_entity_poly.type
_entity_poly.pdbx_seq_one_letter_code
_entity_poly.pdbx_strand_id
1 'polypeptide(L)'
;MNKSIFFKIIIFFSLFSFSNCIITDYVFSIGHNLNSPVDIPRAAVPTFDNPLNENIGHLPSSVYNITLSTFYLNNIVSLSTNNQFGALFHYNNLNALFTKMNNITKVNLNKAYNDINAIGKFSTLNQITIIQIREYWLNAQSNYHILQNTITSLIISIQQTKNNLLVNSPNSNLYNIVLNNYEISINGLIQLNSTFQNIKTTLDITYSAFSLILQQNLEYNQSPFNEAYYITKLNEGLKELLKSFNSFYLQSFLLCRLI
;
A
#
# COMPACT_ATOMS: atom_id res chain seq x y z
N MET A 1 45.10 7.19 -25.24
CA MET A 1 43.68 7.29 -24.83
C MET A 1 43.57 6.77 -23.39
N ASN A 2 43.11 7.60 -22.46
CA ASN A 2 43.20 7.31 -21.02
C ASN A 2 42.28 6.14 -20.67
N LYS A 3 42.82 5.00 -20.23
CA LYS A 3 42.04 3.78 -19.90
C LYS A 3 40.87 4.04 -18.93
N SER A 4 40.99 5.08 -18.09
CA SER A 4 39.93 5.57 -17.19
C SER A 4 38.67 6.04 -17.91
N ILE A 5 38.79 6.75 -19.04
CA ILE A 5 37.63 7.22 -19.81
C ILE A 5 36.93 6.05 -20.50
N PHE A 6 37.70 5.11 -21.04
CA PHE A 6 37.13 3.93 -21.70
C PHE A 6 36.35 3.05 -20.71
N PHE A 7 36.86 2.87 -19.50
CA PHE A 7 36.16 2.11 -18.45
C PHE A 7 34.90 2.83 -17.98
N LYS A 8 34.93 4.16 -17.84
CA LYS A 8 33.73 4.96 -17.51
C LYS A 8 32.68 4.90 -18.62
N ILE A 9 33.08 4.95 -19.89
CA ILE A 9 32.17 4.82 -21.04
C ILE A 9 31.55 3.43 -21.08
N ILE A 10 32.32 2.36 -20.82
CA ILE A 10 31.77 0.99 -20.75
C ILE A 10 30.78 0.86 -19.62
N ILE A 11 31.08 1.40 -18.42
CA ILE A 11 30.12 1.39 -17.31
C ILE A 11 28.88 2.18 -17.71
N PHE A 12 29.02 3.37 -18.30
CA PHE A 12 27.90 4.20 -18.70
C PHE A 12 27.04 3.55 -19.80
N PHE A 13 27.67 2.96 -20.82
CA PHE A 13 26.98 2.20 -21.86
C PHE A 13 26.37 0.92 -21.31
N SER A 14 26.99 0.24 -20.35
CA SER A 14 26.39 -0.91 -19.71
C SER A 14 25.09 -0.46 -19.01
N LEU A 15 25.13 0.61 -18.20
CA LEU A 15 23.96 1.18 -17.53
C LEU A 15 22.83 1.55 -18.51
N PHE A 16 23.14 2.07 -19.70
CA PHE A 16 22.15 2.39 -20.72
C PHE A 16 21.70 1.20 -21.58
N SER A 17 22.59 0.24 -21.87
CA SER A 17 22.26 -0.97 -22.64
C SER A 17 21.42 -1.93 -21.81
N PHE A 18 21.56 -1.88 -20.48
CA PHE A 18 20.72 -2.60 -19.54
C PHE A 18 19.27 -2.06 -19.49
N SER A 19 18.99 -0.82 -19.93
CA SER A 19 17.65 -0.24 -19.77
C SER A 19 16.58 -0.92 -20.64
N ASN A 20 16.97 -1.46 -21.80
CA ASN A 20 16.03 -1.99 -22.79
C ASN A 20 16.01 -3.52 -22.93
N CYS A 21 17.06 -4.27 -22.57
CA CYS A 21 17.14 -5.69 -22.95
C CYS A 21 17.52 -6.69 -21.83
N ILE A 22 17.94 -6.22 -20.65
CA ILE A 22 18.43 -7.13 -19.59
C ILE A 22 17.62 -6.88 -18.34
N ILE A 23 16.36 -7.31 -18.42
CA ILE A 23 15.51 -7.50 -17.24
C ILE A 23 15.10 -8.98 -17.21
N THR A 24 15.93 -9.89 -17.74
CA THR A 24 15.65 -11.32 -17.56
C THR A 24 15.65 -11.75 -16.11
N ASP A 25 16.04 -10.87 -15.16
CA ASP A 25 16.22 -11.21 -13.76
C ASP A 25 16.21 -9.94 -12.85
N TYR A 26 15.14 -9.13 -12.83
CA TYR A 26 15.17 -7.85 -12.07
C TYR A 26 15.31 -8.00 -10.56
N VAL A 27 14.63 -9.01 -9.99
CA VAL A 27 14.85 -9.40 -8.58
C VAL A 27 16.32 -9.78 -8.37
N PHE A 28 17.07 -10.13 -9.42
CA PHE A 28 18.50 -10.40 -9.35
C PHE A 28 19.42 -9.27 -9.81
N SER A 29 18.95 -8.03 -10.06
CA SER A 29 19.90 -6.92 -9.93
C SER A 29 20.46 -6.87 -8.49
N ILE A 30 19.71 -7.42 -7.53
CA ILE A 30 20.13 -7.66 -6.14
C ILE A 30 20.76 -9.06 -5.91
N GLY A 31 20.84 -9.90 -6.94
CA GLY A 31 21.37 -11.27 -6.89
C GLY A 31 20.54 -12.31 -6.13
N HIS A 32 19.45 -11.95 -5.44
CA HIS A 32 18.75 -12.84 -4.52
C HIS A 32 17.25 -12.53 -4.39
N ASN A 33 16.48 -13.54 -3.98
CA ASN A 33 15.08 -13.37 -3.59
C ASN A 33 14.93 -12.26 -2.52
N LEU A 34 13.83 -11.53 -2.56
CA LEU A 34 13.40 -10.67 -1.45
C LEU A 34 13.13 -11.53 -0.22
N ASN A 35 13.60 -11.08 0.94
CA ASN A 35 13.44 -11.82 2.20
C ASN A 35 12.30 -11.26 3.05
N SER A 36 11.88 -10.02 2.77
CA SER A 36 10.91 -9.31 3.57
C SER A 36 10.22 -8.19 2.79
N PRO A 37 9.08 -7.65 3.29
CA PRO A 37 8.42 -6.52 2.65
C PRO A 37 9.31 -5.27 2.49
N VAL A 38 10.27 -5.04 3.40
CA VAL A 38 11.17 -3.87 3.33
C VAL A 38 12.15 -3.92 2.15
N ASP A 39 12.28 -5.08 1.51
CA ASP A 39 13.08 -5.21 0.28
C ASP A 39 12.32 -4.74 -0.97
N ILE A 40 10.99 -4.53 -0.91
CA ILE A 40 10.17 -4.12 -2.06
C ILE A 40 10.62 -2.77 -2.63
N PRO A 41 10.79 -1.69 -1.83
CA PRO A 41 11.28 -0.42 -2.39
C PRO A 41 12.63 -0.58 -3.09
N ARG A 42 13.56 -1.35 -2.49
CA ARG A 42 14.88 -1.61 -3.09
C ARG A 42 14.76 -2.30 -4.45
N ALA A 43 13.83 -3.25 -4.59
CA ALA A 43 13.57 -3.93 -5.85
C ALA A 43 12.94 -3.01 -6.91
N ALA A 44 12.15 -2.01 -6.49
CA ALA A 44 11.48 -1.08 -7.38
C ALA A 44 12.36 0.10 -7.81
N VAL A 45 13.34 0.52 -7.01
CA VAL A 45 14.22 1.68 -7.24
C VAL A 45 14.73 1.80 -8.69
N PRO A 46 15.28 0.76 -9.33
CA PRO A 46 15.85 0.94 -10.66
C PRO A 46 14.77 0.98 -11.77
N THR A 47 13.49 0.71 -11.46
CA THR A 47 12.38 0.75 -12.43
C THR A 47 11.88 2.18 -12.71
N PHE A 48 12.30 3.13 -11.87
CA PHE A 48 11.96 4.54 -11.99
C PHE A 48 12.96 5.26 -12.89
N ASP A 49 12.46 6.18 -13.72
CA ASP A 49 13.30 6.98 -14.62
C ASP A 49 14.25 7.93 -13.84
N ASN A 50 13.83 8.36 -12.64
CA ASN A 50 14.65 9.13 -11.72
C ASN A 50 14.56 8.58 -10.28
N PRO A 51 15.40 7.60 -9.92
CA PRO A 51 15.34 6.94 -8.61
C PRO A 51 15.61 7.86 -7.41
N LEU A 52 16.24 9.03 -7.62
CA LEU A 52 16.56 9.98 -6.55
C LEU A 52 15.35 10.83 -6.12
N ASN A 53 14.33 10.95 -6.98
CA ASN A 53 13.14 11.77 -6.72
C ASN A 53 11.99 10.98 -6.08
N GLU A 54 12.06 9.66 -6.08
CA GLU A 54 11.03 8.84 -5.45
C GLU A 54 11.19 8.92 -3.94
N ASN A 55 10.24 9.60 -3.28
CA ASN A 55 10.17 9.69 -1.83
C ASN A 55 10.04 8.28 -1.23
N ILE A 56 11.18 7.69 -0.82
CA ILE A 56 11.23 6.39 -0.10
C ILE A 56 10.50 6.48 1.25
N GLY A 57 10.18 7.68 1.72
CA GLY A 57 9.39 7.88 2.92
C GLY A 57 8.25 8.85 2.63
N HIS A 58 7.01 8.41 2.86
CA HIS A 58 5.98 9.22 3.51
C HIS A 58 4.75 8.35 3.73
N LEU A 59 4.39 8.10 5.00
CA LEU A 59 3.01 8.27 5.49
C LEU A 59 2.94 8.23 7.04
N PRO A 60 3.71 9.06 7.78
CA PRO A 60 3.47 9.18 9.22
C PRO A 60 2.02 9.62 9.52
N SER A 61 1.38 10.33 8.58
CA SER A 61 0.05 10.91 8.76
C SER A 61 -1.02 9.87 9.04
N SER A 62 -1.09 8.74 8.32
CA SER A 62 -2.17 7.76 8.53
C SER A 62 -2.09 7.10 9.91
N VAL A 63 -0.89 6.68 10.32
CA VAL A 63 -0.65 6.12 11.66
C VAL A 63 -0.82 7.16 12.75
N TYR A 64 -0.38 8.40 12.50
CA TYR A 64 -0.62 9.51 13.40
C TYR A 64 -2.12 9.75 13.57
N ASN A 65 -2.88 9.82 12.47
CA ASN A 65 -4.31 10.13 12.46
C ASN A 65 -5.14 9.06 13.17
N ILE A 66 -4.83 7.78 12.98
CA ILE A 66 -5.54 6.72 13.70
C ILE A 66 -5.18 6.69 15.19
N THR A 67 -3.90 6.83 15.53
CA THR A 67 -3.44 6.89 16.93
C THR A 67 -4.08 8.08 17.64
N LEU A 68 -4.15 9.23 16.98
CA LEU A 68 -4.76 10.45 17.47
C LEU A 68 -6.27 10.25 17.69
N SER A 69 -6.96 9.62 16.74
CA SER A 69 -8.38 9.31 16.86
C SER A 69 -8.66 8.38 18.04
N THR A 70 -7.83 7.34 18.22
CA THR A 70 -7.93 6.42 19.37
C THR A 70 -7.71 7.15 20.69
N PHE A 71 -6.70 8.02 20.76
CA PHE A 71 -6.42 8.83 21.95
C PHE A 71 -7.60 9.75 22.32
N TYR A 72 -8.15 10.49 21.36
CA TYR A 72 -9.24 11.42 21.63
C TYR A 72 -10.56 10.72 21.94
N LEU A 73 -10.87 9.59 21.30
CA LEU A 73 -12.01 8.77 21.70
C LEU A 73 -11.84 8.22 23.12
N ASN A 74 -10.64 7.73 23.47
CA ASN A 74 -10.35 7.28 24.83
C ASN A 74 -10.48 8.41 25.87
N ASN A 75 -10.07 9.63 25.52
CA ASN A 75 -10.26 10.80 26.38
C ASN A 75 -11.75 11.10 26.61
N ILE A 76 -12.60 10.93 25.61
CA ILE A 76 -14.05 11.11 25.81
C ILE A 76 -14.58 10.01 26.73
N VAL A 77 -14.14 8.76 26.54
CA VAL A 77 -14.50 7.65 27.43
C VAL A 77 -14.10 7.95 28.88
N SER A 78 -12.89 8.43 29.13
CA SER A 78 -12.41 8.75 30.48
C SER A 78 -13.12 9.94 31.13
N LEU A 79 -13.55 10.92 30.33
CA LEU A 79 -14.35 12.06 30.78
C LEU A 79 -15.83 11.71 31.02
N SER A 80 -16.28 10.55 30.55
CA SER A 80 -17.69 10.16 30.55
C SER A 80 -18.05 9.30 31.76
N THR A 81 -18.90 9.82 32.65
CA THR A 81 -19.62 8.96 33.62
C THR A 81 -20.68 8.15 32.88
N ASN A 82 -20.75 6.83 33.14
CA ASN A 82 -21.74 5.91 32.54
C ASN A 82 -21.89 6.00 31.00
N ASN A 83 -20.81 6.32 30.27
CA ASN A 83 -20.85 6.52 28.81
C ASN A 83 -21.88 7.56 28.34
N GLN A 84 -22.20 8.58 29.15
CA GLN A 84 -23.09 9.70 28.78
C GLN A 84 -22.75 10.37 27.44
N PHE A 85 -21.47 10.38 27.03
CA PHE A 85 -21.04 10.96 25.75
C PHE A 85 -21.06 9.99 24.57
N GLY A 86 -21.38 8.71 24.80
CA GLY A 86 -21.54 7.70 23.75
C GLY A 86 -20.22 7.19 23.12
N ALA A 87 -19.05 7.57 23.64
CA ALA A 87 -17.77 7.30 22.99
C ALA A 87 -17.29 5.85 23.10
N LEU A 88 -17.75 5.08 24.10
CA LEU A 88 -17.26 3.72 24.34
C LEU A 88 -17.46 2.80 23.13
N PHE A 89 -18.62 2.91 22.47
CA PHE A 89 -18.91 2.14 21.26
C PHE A 89 -17.96 2.48 20.12
N HIS A 90 -17.72 3.78 19.87
CA HIS A 90 -16.83 4.24 18.81
C HIS A 90 -15.38 3.85 19.07
N TYR A 91 -14.93 3.97 20.32
CA TYR A 91 -13.59 3.56 20.75
C TYR A 91 -13.37 2.06 20.50
N ASN A 92 -14.30 1.21 20.93
CA ASN A 92 -14.21 -0.23 20.73
C ASN A 92 -14.21 -0.62 19.25
N ASN A 93 -15.04 0.03 18.44
CA ASN A 93 -15.08 -0.21 17.00
C ASN A 93 -13.80 0.26 16.30
N LEU A 94 -13.21 1.38 16.72
CA LEU A 94 -11.92 1.84 16.18
C LEU A 94 -10.80 0.86 16.50
N ASN A 95 -10.74 0.34 17.74
CA ASN A 95 -9.77 -0.68 18.12
C ASN A 95 -9.94 -1.98 17.32
N ALA A 96 -11.17 -2.44 17.12
CA ALA A 96 -11.43 -3.63 16.29
C ALA A 96 -11.00 -3.41 14.83
N LEU A 97 -11.30 -2.23 14.28
CA LEU A 97 -10.86 -1.82 12.94
C LEU A 97 -9.33 -1.79 12.85
N PHE A 98 -8.65 -1.26 13.86
CA PHE A 98 -7.19 -1.20 13.96
C PHE A 98 -6.55 -2.60 13.85
N THR A 99 -7.01 -3.57 14.63
CA THR A 99 -6.54 -4.96 14.56
C THR A 99 -6.79 -5.58 13.18
N LYS A 100 -7.96 -5.32 12.59
CA LYS A 100 -8.31 -5.84 11.27
C LYS A 100 -7.42 -5.26 10.17
N MET A 101 -7.16 -3.95 10.20
CA MET A 101 -6.26 -3.27 9.26
C MET A 101 -4.83 -3.81 9.39
N ASN A 102 -4.31 -3.90 10.63
CA ASN A 102 -2.96 -4.45 10.87
C ASN A 102 -2.80 -5.82 10.21
N ASN A 103 -3.73 -6.75 10.51
CA ASN A 103 -3.67 -8.12 10.02
C ASN A 103 -3.76 -8.19 8.49
N ILE A 104 -4.73 -7.50 7.88
CA ILE A 104 -4.92 -7.49 6.42
C ILE A 104 -3.67 -6.93 5.74
N THR A 105 -3.16 -5.80 6.24
CA THR A 105 -1.98 -5.16 5.66
C THR A 105 -0.73 -6.00 5.81
N LYS A 106 -0.50 -6.61 6.97
CA LYS A 106 0.64 -7.52 7.20
C LYS A 106 0.62 -8.71 6.23
N VAL A 107 -0.53 -9.36 6.08
CA VAL A 107 -0.71 -10.51 5.17
C VAL A 107 -0.43 -10.09 3.72
N ASN A 108 -1.00 -8.97 3.27
CA ASN A 108 -0.84 -8.52 1.89
C ASN A 108 0.59 -8.03 1.59
N LEU A 109 1.27 -7.35 2.52
CA LEU A 109 2.68 -6.99 2.36
C LEU A 109 3.58 -8.22 2.26
N ASN A 110 3.30 -9.24 3.07
CA ASN A 110 4.03 -10.50 2.96
C ASN A 110 3.75 -11.22 1.65
N LYS A 111 2.52 -11.16 1.15
CA LYS A 111 2.20 -11.70 -0.17
C LYS A 111 2.94 -10.96 -1.29
N ALA A 112 3.01 -9.62 -1.23
CA ALA A 112 3.64 -8.81 -2.28
C ALA A 112 5.07 -9.21 -2.58
N TYR A 113 5.94 -9.31 -1.56
CA TYR A 113 7.34 -9.69 -1.81
C TYR A 113 7.48 -11.15 -2.28
N ASN A 114 6.61 -12.06 -1.79
CA ASN A 114 6.60 -13.46 -2.25
C ASN A 114 6.15 -13.56 -3.71
N ASP A 115 5.19 -12.74 -4.13
CA ASP A 115 4.71 -12.71 -5.50
C ASP A 115 5.74 -12.11 -6.44
N ILE A 116 6.43 -11.05 -6.00
CA ILE A 116 7.60 -10.52 -6.71
C ILE A 116 8.66 -11.61 -6.92
N ASN A 117 8.96 -12.42 -5.89
CA ASN A 117 9.89 -13.54 -6.02
C ASN A 117 9.40 -14.61 -7.01
N ALA A 118 8.09 -14.88 -7.04
CA ALA A 118 7.50 -15.91 -7.89
C ALA A 118 7.51 -15.52 -9.37
N ILE A 119 7.25 -14.25 -9.68
CA ILE A 119 7.16 -13.75 -11.06
C ILE A 119 8.49 -13.18 -11.57
N GLY A 120 9.40 -12.78 -10.68
CA GLY A 120 10.70 -12.21 -11.04
C GLY A 120 11.66 -13.20 -11.70
N LYS A 121 11.32 -14.49 -11.72
CA LYS A 121 12.06 -15.58 -12.38
C LYS A 121 11.33 -15.97 -13.67
N PHE A 122 11.74 -15.40 -14.80
CA PHE A 122 11.13 -15.66 -16.11
C PHE A 122 11.09 -17.15 -16.45
N SER A 123 12.16 -17.88 -16.09
CA SER A 123 12.28 -19.32 -16.31
C SER A 123 11.19 -20.16 -15.65
N THR A 124 10.50 -19.61 -14.65
CA THR A 124 9.40 -20.27 -13.93
C THR A 124 8.05 -19.58 -14.12
N LEU A 125 7.97 -18.61 -15.04
CA LEU A 125 6.76 -17.82 -15.25
C LEU A 125 5.67 -18.65 -15.93
N ASN A 126 4.88 -19.34 -15.12
CA ASN A 126 3.73 -20.11 -15.54
C ASN A 126 2.46 -19.25 -15.51
N GLN A 127 1.66 -19.33 -16.58
CA GLN A 127 0.35 -18.71 -16.71
C GLN A 127 -0.56 -18.97 -15.49
N ILE A 128 -0.58 -20.21 -14.97
CA ILE A 128 -1.41 -20.58 -13.81
C ILE A 128 -1.00 -19.77 -12.58
N THR A 129 0.31 -19.60 -12.36
CA THR A 129 0.84 -18.80 -11.25
C THR A 129 0.43 -17.34 -11.37
N ILE A 130 0.53 -16.75 -12.56
CA ILE A 130 0.11 -15.35 -12.80
C ILE A 130 -1.38 -15.19 -12.51
N ILE A 131 -2.23 -16.11 -12.99
CA ILE A 131 -3.67 -16.07 -12.75
C ILE A 131 -3.96 -16.14 -11.25
N GLN A 132 -3.39 -17.11 -10.53
CA GLN A 132 -3.60 -17.27 -9.09
C GLN A 132 -3.18 -16.03 -8.29
N ILE A 133 -2.05 -15.43 -8.65
CA ILE A 133 -1.57 -14.19 -8.04
C ILE A 133 -2.55 -13.04 -8.34
N ARG A 134 -2.97 -12.88 -9.59
CA ARG A 134 -3.93 -11.83 -9.98
C ARG A 134 -5.25 -11.95 -9.21
N GLU A 135 -5.83 -13.15 -9.13
CA GLU A 135 -7.06 -13.39 -8.38
C GLU A 135 -6.89 -13.10 -6.89
N TYR A 136 -5.72 -13.41 -6.32
CA TYR A 136 -5.42 -13.01 -4.94
C TYR A 136 -5.48 -11.49 -4.77
N TRP A 137 -4.85 -10.71 -5.67
CA TRP A 137 -4.82 -9.25 -5.56
C TRP A 137 -6.18 -8.59 -5.80
N LEU A 138 -7.03 -9.19 -6.64
CA LEU A 138 -8.44 -8.80 -6.77
C LEU A 138 -9.20 -9.00 -5.44
N ASN A 139 -8.97 -10.12 -4.76
CA ASN A 139 -9.55 -10.35 -3.43
C ASN A 139 -8.97 -9.39 -2.37
N ALA A 140 -7.67 -9.09 -2.42
CA ALA A 140 -7.03 -8.12 -1.53
C ALA A 140 -7.65 -6.72 -1.69
N GLN A 141 -7.91 -6.30 -2.93
CA GLN A 141 -8.62 -5.05 -3.21
C GLN A 141 -10.00 -5.01 -2.56
N SER A 142 -10.77 -6.09 -2.66
CA SER A 142 -12.09 -6.21 -2.03
C SER A 142 -12.00 -6.08 -0.50
N ASN A 143 -10.97 -6.63 0.13
CA ASN A 143 -10.73 -6.48 1.57
C ASN A 143 -10.44 -5.02 1.97
N TYR A 144 -9.64 -4.30 1.18
CA TYR A 144 -9.36 -2.88 1.43
C TYR A 144 -10.60 -2.01 1.25
N HIS A 145 -11.47 -2.34 0.29
CA HIS A 145 -12.76 -1.68 0.13
C HIS A 145 -13.68 -1.88 1.34
N ILE A 146 -13.73 -3.10 1.90
CA ILE A 146 -14.49 -3.38 3.13
C ILE A 146 -13.95 -2.54 4.30
N LEU A 147 -12.63 -2.41 4.45
CA LEU A 147 -12.01 -1.57 5.48
C LEU A 147 -12.39 -0.09 5.31
N GLN A 148 -12.33 0.42 4.09
CA GLN A 148 -12.73 1.79 3.75
C GLN A 148 -14.21 2.07 4.11
N ASN A 149 -15.11 1.15 3.77
CA ASN A 149 -16.53 1.26 4.11
C ASN A 149 -16.76 1.21 5.63
N THR A 150 -15.95 0.42 6.34
CA THR A 150 -15.98 0.37 7.81
C THR A 150 -15.54 1.70 8.42
N ILE A 151 -14.46 2.32 7.89
CA ILE A 151 -14.01 3.67 8.30
C ILE A 151 -15.11 4.69 8.06
N THR A 152 -15.72 4.70 6.86
CA THR A 152 -16.79 5.63 6.49
C THR A 152 -18.00 5.49 7.41
N SER A 153 -18.41 4.25 7.70
CA SER A 153 -19.52 3.98 8.63
C SER A 153 -19.21 4.47 10.05
N LEU A 154 -17.97 4.30 10.51
CA LEU A 154 -17.52 4.79 11.81
C LEU A 154 -17.52 6.33 11.87
N ILE A 155 -17.05 7.01 10.82
CA ILE A 155 -17.11 8.48 10.71
C ILE A 155 -18.54 8.97 10.88
N ILE A 156 -19.50 8.40 10.13
CA ILE A 156 -20.91 8.79 10.18
C ILE A 156 -21.49 8.55 11.58
N SER A 157 -21.21 7.38 12.18
CA SER A 157 -21.65 7.02 13.53
C SER A 157 -21.14 8.00 14.59
N ILE A 158 -19.86 8.39 14.50
CA ILE A 158 -19.26 9.39 15.41
C ILE A 158 -19.88 10.77 15.19
N GLN A 159 -20.07 11.19 13.94
CA GLN A 159 -20.69 12.48 13.61
C GLN A 159 -22.12 12.57 14.16
N GLN A 160 -22.93 11.52 14.00
CA GLN A 160 -24.28 11.47 14.56
C GLN A 160 -24.26 11.59 16.07
N THR A 161 -23.35 10.86 16.74
CA THR A 161 -23.20 10.95 18.20
C THR A 161 -22.82 12.35 18.64
N LYS A 162 -21.81 12.96 17.99
CA LYS A 162 -21.37 14.33 18.25
C LYS A 162 -22.52 15.33 18.13
N ASN A 163 -23.30 15.24 17.04
CA ASN A 163 -24.39 16.18 16.75
C ASN A 163 -25.58 16.04 17.72
N ASN A 164 -25.76 14.86 18.32
CA ASN A 164 -26.80 14.61 19.31
C ASN A 164 -26.42 15.05 20.73
N LEU A 165 -25.16 15.48 20.96
CA LEU A 165 -24.76 16.01 22.27
C LEU A 165 -25.34 17.41 22.46
N LEU A 166 -26.27 17.52 23.41
CA LEU A 166 -26.83 18.80 23.82
C LEU A 166 -25.92 19.46 24.86
N VAL A 167 -25.44 20.67 24.57
CA VAL A 167 -24.60 21.44 25.50
C VAL A 167 -25.46 21.89 26.69
N ASN A 168 -25.33 21.17 27.81
CA ASN A 168 -26.09 21.46 29.03
C ASN A 168 -25.29 22.38 29.97
N SER A 169 -25.91 23.49 30.40
CA SER A 169 -25.43 24.30 31.52
C SER A 169 -25.66 23.53 32.84
N PRO A 170 -24.70 23.46 33.79
CA PRO A 170 -23.48 24.27 33.92
C PRO A 170 -22.19 23.64 33.35
N ASN A 171 -22.23 22.50 32.66
CA ASN A 171 -21.05 21.74 32.21
C ASN A 171 -20.56 22.11 30.78
N SER A 172 -20.83 23.33 30.30
CA SER A 172 -20.56 23.74 28.91
C SER A 172 -19.09 23.54 28.49
N ASN A 173 -18.13 23.84 29.38
CA ASN A 173 -16.71 23.65 29.10
C ASN A 173 -16.33 22.18 28.85
N LEU A 174 -16.87 21.26 29.65
CA LEU A 174 -16.64 19.83 29.47
C LEU A 174 -17.21 19.33 28.14
N TYR A 175 -18.43 19.75 27.80
CA TYR A 175 -19.06 19.42 26.52
C TYR A 175 -18.25 19.95 25.33
N ASN A 176 -17.72 21.17 25.40
CA ASN A 176 -16.86 21.73 24.35
C ASN A 176 -15.58 20.91 24.14
N ILE A 177 -14.94 20.45 25.23
CA ILE A 177 -13.77 19.55 25.15
C ILE A 177 -14.15 18.24 24.45
N VAL A 178 -15.29 17.64 24.81
CA VAL A 178 -15.78 16.40 24.21
C VAL A 178 -16.08 16.57 22.72
N LEU A 179 -16.77 17.65 22.34
CA LEU A 179 -17.07 17.98 20.95
C LEU A 179 -15.80 18.17 20.13
N ASN A 180 -14.80 18.86 20.68
CA ASN A 180 -13.50 19.04 20.04
C ASN A 180 -12.75 17.71 19.86
N ASN A 181 -12.77 16.83 20.87
CA ASN A 181 -12.16 15.50 20.77
C ASN A 181 -12.84 14.64 19.69
N TYR A 182 -14.17 14.73 19.58
CA TYR A 182 -14.90 14.07 18.50
C TYR A 182 -14.50 14.63 17.12
N GLU A 183 -14.40 15.95 16.99
CA GLU A 183 -13.99 16.61 15.75
C GLU A 183 -12.60 16.16 15.29
N ILE A 184 -11.63 16.13 16.21
CA ILE A 184 -10.26 15.68 15.87
C ILE A 184 -10.26 14.21 15.46
N SER A 185 -11.05 13.36 16.14
CA SER A 185 -11.18 11.94 15.79
C SER A 185 -11.81 11.75 14.40
N ILE A 186 -12.86 12.51 14.08
CA ILE A 186 -13.50 12.50 12.77
C ILE A 186 -12.49 12.90 11.68
N ASN A 187 -11.75 13.98 11.89
CA ASN A 187 -10.76 14.46 10.93
C ASN A 187 -9.63 13.45 10.72
N GLY A 188 -9.14 12.80 11.79
CA GLY A 188 -8.18 11.71 11.67
C GLY A 188 -8.70 10.54 10.84
N LEU A 189 -9.95 10.11 11.06
CA LEU A 189 -10.57 9.04 10.28
C LEU A 189 -10.83 9.42 8.82
N ILE A 190 -11.18 10.68 8.52
CA ILE A 190 -11.32 11.18 7.14
C ILE A 190 -9.98 11.06 6.39
N GLN A 191 -8.88 11.46 7.03
CA GLN A 191 -7.55 11.34 6.43
C GLN A 191 -7.15 9.88 6.24
N LEU A 192 -7.46 9.01 7.22
CA LEU A 192 -7.25 7.57 7.07
C LEU A 192 -8.06 7.01 5.90
N ASN A 193 -9.31 7.42 5.73
CA ASN A 193 -10.17 7.01 4.61
C ASN A 193 -9.55 7.38 3.25
N SER A 194 -8.94 8.56 3.15
CA SER A 194 -8.18 9.00 1.96
C SER A 194 -6.97 8.10 1.68
N THR A 195 -6.23 7.68 2.72
CA THR A 195 -5.16 6.69 2.56
C THR A 195 -5.66 5.38 1.97
N PHE A 196 -6.81 4.87 2.44
CA PHE A 196 -7.41 3.65 1.89
C PHE A 196 -7.87 3.80 0.44
N GLN A 197 -8.33 4.99 0.05
CA GLN A 197 -8.62 5.30 -1.35
C GLN A 197 -7.34 5.23 -2.21
N ASN A 198 -6.21 5.75 -1.73
CA ASN A 198 -4.94 5.67 -2.45
C ASN A 198 -4.41 4.23 -2.56
N ILE A 199 -4.59 3.43 -1.51
CA ILE A 199 -4.23 2.00 -1.52
C ILE A 199 -5.07 1.28 -2.58
N LYS A 200 -6.39 1.54 -2.62
CA LYS A 200 -7.28 0.96 -3.62
C LYS A 200 -6.80 1.26 -5.04
N THR A 201 -6.53 2.54 -5.36
CA THR A 201 -6.01 2.95 -6.66
C THR A 201 -4.70 2.24 -7.00
N THR A 202 -3.81 2.07 -6.02
CA THR A 202 -2.55 1.34 -6.21
C THR A 202 -2.79 -0.15 -6.53
N LEU A 203 -3.80 -0.77 -5.91
CA LEU A 203 -4.18 -2.16 -6.19
C LEU A 203 -4.84 -2.32 -7.56
N ASP A 204 -5.58 -1.32 -8.04
CA ASP A 204 -6.12 -1.29 -9.42
C ASP A 204 -4.99 -1.30 -10.46
N ILE A 205 -3.93 -0.52 -10.22
CA ILE A 205 -2.72 -0.51 -11.07
C ILE A 205 -2.03 -1.88 -11.02
N THR A 206 -1.91 -2.46 -9.82
CA THR A 206 -1.31 -3.79 -9.60
C THR A 206 -2.06 -4.87 -10.39
N TYR A 207 -3.40 -4.88 -10.31
CA TYR A 207 -4.23 -5.82 -11.06
C TYR A 207 -4.09 -5.64 -12.58
N SER A 208 -4.01 -4.40 -13.05
CA SER A 208 -3.81 -4.08 -14.46
C SER A 208 -2.44 -4.55 -14.96
N ALA A 209 -1.39 -4.37 -14.15
CA ALA A 209 -0.04 -4.85 -14.47
C ALA A 209 0.01 -6.38 -14.58
N PHE A 210 -0.66 -7.11 -13.68
CA PHE A 210 -0.80 -8.57 -13.82
C PHE A 210 -1.55 -8.99 -15.09
N SER A 211 -2.56 -8.24 -15.49
CA SER A 211 -3.31 -8.51 -16.72
C SER A 211 -2.44 -8.33 -17.96
N LEU A 212 -1.61 -7.28 -17.99
CA LEU A 212 -0.62 -7.06 -19.04
C LEU A 212 0.41 -8.20 -19.09
N ILE A 213 1.00 -8.57 -17.94
CA ILE A 213 1.96 -9.67 -17.85
C ILE A 213 1.35 -11.00 -18.36
N LEU A 214 0.11 -11.29 -17.97
CA LEU A 214 -0.59 -12.50 -18.42
C LEU A 214 -0.80 -12.50 -19.93
N GLN A 215 -1.27 -11.38 -20.49
CA GLN A 215 -1.49 -11.26 -21.93
C GLN A 215 -0.20 -11.48 -22.70
N GLN A 216 0.91 -10.86 -22.27
CA GLN A 216 2.21 -11.01 -22.93
C GLN A 216 2.75 -12.43 -22.82
N ASN A 217 2.53 -13.11 -21.68
CA ASN A 217 2.89 -14.53 -21.52
C ASN A 217 2.09 -15.43 -22.46
N LEU A 218 0.79 -15.15 -22.66
CA LEU A 218 -0.07 -15.88 -23.60
C LEU A 218 0.36 -15.68 -25.06
N GLU A 219 0.65 -14.44 -25.46
CA GLU A 219 1.07 -14.14 -26.82
C GLU A 219 2.44 -14.76 -27.15
N TYR A 220 3.38 -14.74 -26.20
CA TYR A 220 4.68 -15.40 -26.36
C TYR A 220 4.55 -16.91 -26.61
N ASN A 221 3.66 -17.57 -25.86
CA ASN A 221 3.41 -19.01 -26.02
C ASN A 221 2.75 -19.37 -27.37
N GLN A 222 2.08 -18.42 -28.03
CA GLN A 222 1.43 -18.62 -29.33
C GLN A 222 2.35 -18.33 -30.52
N SER A 223 3.32 -17.41 -30.37
CA SER A 223 4.22 -16.99 -31.45
C SER A 223 5.64 -16.68 -30.95
N PRO A 224 6.48 -17.70 -30.68
CA PRO A 224 7.80 -17.48 -30.07
C PRO A 224 8.81 -16.74 -30.96
N PHE A 225 8.51 -16.55 -32.25
CA PHE A 225 9.44 -15.95 -33.23
C PHE A 225 9.73 -14.45 -33.05
N ASN A 226 9.10 -13.79 -32.06
CA ASN A 226 9.34 -12.38 -31.75
C ASN A 226 9.74 -12.17 -30.28
N GLU A 227 10.60 -13.04 -29.76
CA GLU A 227 11.07 -13.07 -28.38
C GLU A 227 11.48 -11.69 -27.84
N ALA A 228 12.25 -10.91 -28.61
CA ALA A 228 12.70 -9.58 -28.21
C ALA A 228 11.54 -8.63 -27.89
N TYR A 229 10.49 -8.62 -28.73
CA TYR A 229 9.30 -7.79 -28.51
C TYR A 229 8.56 -8.21 -27.23
N TYR A 230 8.33 -9.50 -27.04
CA TYR A 230 7.61 -10.02 -25.88
C TYR A 230 8.37 -9.78 -24.58
N ILE A 231 9.69 -9.97 -24.59
CA ILE A 231 10.54 -9.65 -23.43
C ILE A 231 10.41 -8.16 -23.09
N THR A 232 10.48 -7.25 -24.06
CA THR A 232 10.29 -5.81 -23.81
C THR A 232 8.92 -5.51 -23.18
N LYS A 233 7.84 -6.10 -23.69
CA LYS A 233 6.49 -5.88 -23.15
C LYS A 233 6.25 -6.51 -21.78
N LEU A 234 6.77 -7.71 -21.56
CA LEU A 234 6.75 -8.36 -20.25
C LEU A 234 7.56 -7.55 -19.23
N ASN A 235 8.68 -6.97 -19.65
CA ASN A 235 9.49 -6.06 -18.83
C ASN A 235 8.73 -4.78 -18.46
N GLU A 236 7.99 -4.16 -19.39
CA GLU A 236 7.11 -3.03 -19.09
C GLU A 236 6.09 -3.40 -18.00
N GLY A 237 5.43 -4.55 -18.13
CA GLY A 237 4.48 -5.03 -17.13
C GLY A 237 5.10 -5.29 -15.76
N LEU A 238 6.28 -5.91 -15.71
CA LEU A 238 7.01 -6.16 -14.46
C LEU A 238 7.51 -4.87 -13.80
N LYS A 239 7.96 -3.88 -14.58
CA LYS A 239 8.32 -2.56 -14.06
C LYS A 239 7.12 -1.90 -13.39
N GLU A 240 5.98 -1.84 -14.08
CA GLU A 240 4.76 -1.25 -13.51
C GLU A 240 4.28 -1.98 -12.26
N LEU A 241 4.41 -3.31 -12.24
CA LEU A 241 4.09 -4.10 -11.05
C LEU A 241 5.01 -3.81 -9.86
N LEU A 242 6.31 -3.66 -10.10
CA LEU A 242 7.26 -3.31 -9.03
C LEU A 242 7.00 -1.90 -8.50
N LYS A 243 6.71 -0.93 -9.38
CA LYS A 243 6.30 0.43 -8.98
C LYS A 243 5.02 0.41 -8.16
N SER A 244 4.01 -0.36 -8.57
CA SER A 244 2.74 -0.47 -7.85
C SER A 244 2.91 -1.13 -6.49
N PHE A 245 3.72 -2.20 -6.38
CA PHE A 245 4.04 -2.80 -5.09
C PHE A 245 4.86 -1.88 -4.18
N ASN A 246 5.74 -1.06 -4.73
CA ASN A 246 6.43 -0.02 -3.94
C ASN A 246 5.44 1.00 -3.40
N SER A 247 4.54 1.54 -4.23
CA SER A 247 3.48 2.45 -3.78
C SER A 247 2.62 1.81 -2.69
N PHE A 248 2.25 0.54 -2.87
CA PHE A 248 1.47 -0.22 -1.90
C PHE A 248 2.24 -0.36 -0.58
N TYR A 249 3.53 -0.70 -0.65
CA TYR A 249 4.40 -0.77 0.51
C TYR A 249 4.45 0.55 1.28
N LEU A 250 4.72 1.67 0.59
CA LEU A 250 4.84 2.99 1.22
C LEU A 250 3.56 3.41 1.94
N GLN A 251 2.40 3.08 1.37
CA GLN A 251 1.09 3.42 1.95
C GLN A 251 0.67 2.47 3.07
N SER A 252 1.16 1.23 3.06
CA SER A 252 0.66 0.16 3.92
C SER A 252 1.62 -0.20 5.06
N PHE A 253 2.92 0.04 4.92
CA PHE A 253 3.94 -0.44 5.86
C PHE A 253 3.70 0.01 7.30
N LEU A 254 3.29 1.26 7.52
CA LEU A 254 3.04 1.72 8.88
C LEU A 254 1.69 1.20 9.43
N LEU A 255 0.73 0.84 8.57
CA LEU A 255 -0.53 0.22 9.00
C LEU A 255 -0.34 -1.18 9.60
N CYS A 256 0.72 -1.92 9.23
CA CYS A 256 1.04 -3.20 9.88
C CYS A 256 1.85 -3.04 11.19
N ARG A 257 2.23 -1.81 11.54
CA ARG A 257 2.95 -1.46 12.77
C ARG A 257 2.08 -0.73 13.80
N LEU A 258 0.78 -0.74 13.55
CA LEU A 258 -0.25 -0.35 14.49
C LEU A 258 -0.18 -1.28 15.71
N ILE A 259 0.28 -0.77 16.87
CA ILE A 259 0.35 -1.46 18.18
C ILE A 259 -0.93 -1.22 18.96
#